data_AF-A0A3M1PV08-F1
#
_entry.id   AF-A0A3M1PV08-F1
#
_cell.length_a   1.000
_cell.length_b   1.000
_cell.length_c   1.000
_cell.angle_alpha   90.00
_cell.angle_beta   90.00
_cell.angle_gamma   90.00
#
_symmetry.space_group_name_H-M   'P 1'
#
loop_
_entity.id
_entity.type
_entity.pdbx_description
1 polymer ?
#
loop_
_entity_poly.entity_id
_entity_poly.type
_entity_poly.pdbx_seq_one_letter_code
_entity_poly.pdbx_strand_id
1 'polypeptide(L)'
;MKAQAMTGRDQPPPPSGARSHDAAEAPDKVVPGPGRIRRRDLLTRQLHDQLDTMLAGLEAAADCAGAARSLRDEGVSPAERLARFAGILESLASGLLAECDELYLAACREQRFAPTEVEDIRASLRERVIGYFCMLLKAHGGNLLEGLEPAQAARLLARAQEQLLAALGGRSSS
;
A
#
# COMPACT_ATOMS: atom_id res chain seq x y z
N MET A 1 -65.66 56.52 -41.64
CA MET A 1 -65.20 55.34 -42.40
C MET A 1 -63.72 55.50 -42.73
N LYS A 2 -62.89 54.50 -42.37
CA LYS A 2 -61.51 54.12 -42.84
C LYS A 2 -60.37 55.18 -42.79
N ALA A 3 -59.30 54.96 -42.00
CA ALA A 3 -58.02 54.24 -42.30
C ALA A 3 -56.94 55.23 -42.82
N GLN A 4 -55.62 55.20 -42.58
CA GLN A 4 -54.57 54.32 -42.01
C GLN A 4 -53.31 55.23 -41.79
N ALA A 5 -52.53 55.14 -40.71
CA ALA A 5 -51.29 54.34 -40.51
C ALA A 5 -50.14 54.61 -41.51
N MET A 6 -48.84 54.60 -41.22
CA MET A 6 -47.98 54.77 -40.03
C MET A 6 -46.53 54.82 -40.58
N THR A 7 -45.65 55.50 -39.86
CA THR A 7 -44.23 55.78 -40.13
C THR A 7 -43.30 54.59 -39.85
N GLY A 8 -42.09 54.60 -40.45
CA GLY A 8 -40.88 54.08 -39.80
C GLY A 8 -40.06 53.10 -40.62
N ARG A 9 -38.85 53.52 -41.04
CA ARG A 9 -37.79 52.67 -41.60
C ARG A 9 -37.03 52.02 -40.44
N ASP A 10 -36.99 50.69 -40.39
CA ASP A 10 -36.13 49.91 -39.48
C ASP A 10 -35.12 49.10 -40.28
N GLN A 11 -33.86 49.20 -39.86
CA GLN A 11 -32.67 48.62 -40.49
C GLN A 11 -32.33 47.29 -39.77
N PRO A 12 -31.95 46.22 -40.47
CA PRO A 12 -31.68 44.92 -39.82
C PRO A 12 -30.32 44.90 -39.08
N PRO A 13 -30.21 44.19 -37.94
CA PRO A 13 -28.94 44.03 -37.23
C PRO A 13 -28.00 43.00 -37.91
N PRO A 14 -26.67 43.07 -37.65
CA PRO A 14 -25.65 42.21 -38.26
C PRO A 14 -25.64 40.76 -37.74
N PRO A 15 -25.00 39.83 -38.48
CA PRO A 15 -25.05 38.39 -38.20
C PRO A 15 -24.16 37.91 -37.04
N SER A 16 -24.67 36.86 -36.40
CA SER A 16 -24.16 36.11 -35.25
C SER A 16 -22.71 35.62 -35.43
N GLY A 17 -21.87 35.93 -34.44
CA GLY A 17 -20.47 35.53 -34.34
C GLY A 17 -20.02 35.33 -32.89
N ALA A 18 -20.15 34.08 -32.43
CA ALA A 18 -19.23 33.29 -31.59
C ALA A 18 -18.70 33.79 -30.23
N ARG A 19 -18.62 32.79 -29.31
CA ARG A 19 -17.77 32.62 -28.10
C ARG A 19 -18.36 33.18 -26.79
N SER A 20 -18.41 32.48 -25.66
CA SER A 20 -17.59 31.38 -25.12
C SER A 20 -18.30 30.69 -23.95
N HIS A 21 -17.96 29.41 -23.73
CA HIS A 21 -17.83 28.72 -22.45
C HIS A 21 -18.88 28.96 -21.35
N ASP A 22 -19.73 27.96 -21.08
CA ASP A 22 -20.01 27.60 -19.68
C ASP A 22 -20.62 26.20 -19.56
N ALA A 23 -20.51 25.65 -18.35
CA ALA A 23 -20.85 24.28 -17.93
C ALA A 23 -19.73 23.24 -18.12
N ALA A 24 -18.54 23.55 -17.59
CA ALA A 24 -17.80 22.51 -16.89
C ALA A 24 -18.61 22.13 -15.64
N GLU A 25 -19.02 20.87 -15.52
CA GLU A 25 -19.50 20.30 -14.27
C GLU A 25 -18.45 20.58 -13.18
N ALA A 26 -18.80 21.46 -12.25
CA ALA A 26 -18.00 21.66 -11.06
C ALA A 26 -18.02 20.35 -10.25
N PRO A 27 -16.86 19.81 -9.84
CA PRO A 27 -16.84 18.68 -8.94
C PRO A 27 -17.49 19.09 -7.61
N ASP A 28 -18.41 18.23 -7.19
CA ASP A 28 -18.96 18.03 -5.87
C ASP A 28 -18.33 18.92 -4.78
N LYS A 29 -19.07 19.96 -4.37
CA LYS A 29 -18.70 20.80 -3.23
C LYS A 29 -18.80 19.95 -1.96
N VAL A 30 -17.69 19.32 -1.61
CA VAL A 30 -17.49 18.71 -0.29
C VAL A 30 -17.71 19.78 0.76
N VAL A 31 -18.85 19.71 1.45
CA VAL A 31 -19.14 20.58 2.60
C VAL A 31 -18.21 20.16 3.74
N PRO A 32 -17.28 21.02 4.21
CA PRO A 32 -16.46 20.69 5.36
C PRO A 32 -17.34 20.74 6.60
N GLY A 33 -17.85 19.58 7.03
CA GLY A 33 -18.42 19.44 8.37
C GLY A 33 -17.41 19.86 9.45
N PRO A 34 -17.86 20.19 10.68
CA PRO A 34 -17.04 20.80 11.73
C PRO A 34 -15.73 20.01 11.88
N GLY A 35 -14.63 20.69 11.56
CA GLY A 35 -13.36 20.07 11.26
C GLY A 35 -12.86 19.24 12.43
N ARG A 36 -12.81 17.91 12.25
CA ARG A 36 -11.87 17.10 13.04
C ARG A 36 -10.49 17.69 12.76
N ILE A 37 -9.83 18.19 13.81
CA ILE A 37 -8.46 18.68 13.72
C ILE A 37 -7.63 17.53 13.18
N ARG A 38 -7.03 17.72 12.01
CA ARG A 38 -6.10 16.76 11.40
C ARG A 38 -4.96 16.52 12.39
N ARG A 39 -4.89 15.30 12.94
CA ARG A 39 -3.88 14.91 13.92
C ARG A 39 -3.06 13.77 13.34
N ARG A 40 -1.92 14.13 12.76
CA ARG A 40 -0.97 13.20 12.16
C ARG A 40 -0.47 12.18 13.17
N ASP A 41 -0.25 12.61 14.41
CA ASP A 41 0.14 11.77 15.54
C ASP A 41 -0.89 10.67 15.84
N LEU A 42 -2.19 10.99 15.78
CA LEU A 42 -3.25 10.01 15.95
C LEU A 42 -3.29 9.02 14.79
N LEU A 43 -3.14 9.49 13.55
CA LEU A 43 -3.07 8.64 12.36
C LEU A 43 -1.91 7.64 12.46
N THR A 44 -0.70 8.11 12.81
CA THR A 44 0.47 7.25 12.98
C THR A 44 0.24 6.21 14.07
N ARG A 45 -0.24 6.61 15.25
CA ARG A 45 -0.49 5.67 16.36
C ARG A 45 -1.52 4.62 15.98
N GLN A 46 -2.66 5.02 15.42
CA GLN A 46 -3.72 4.11 15.00
C GLN A 46 -3.19 3.04 14.03
N LEU A 47 -2.44 3.44 13.00
CA LEU A 47 -1.91 2.51 12.01
C LEU A 47 -0.84 1.59 12.61
N HIS A 48 0.00 2.10 13.50
CA HIS A 48 1.03 1.29 14.18
C HIS A 48 0.40 0.28 15.14
N ASP A 49 -0.62 0.68 15.92
CA ASP A 49 -1.34 -0.21 16.85
C ASP A 49 -2.10 -1.32 16.08
N GLN A 50 -2.68 -0.98 14.92
CA GLN A 50 -3.31 -1.95 14.04
C GLN A 50 -2.28 -2.92 13.45
N LEU A 51 -1.13 -2.43 12.99
CA LEU A 51 -0.05 -3.29 12.53
C LEU A 51 0.43 -4.25 13.63
N ASP A 52 0.60 -3.75 14.86
CA ASP A 52 1.00 -4.59 16.00
C ASP A 52 -0.03 -5.68 16.30
N THR A 53 -1.32 -5.37 16.17
CA THR A 53 -2.40 -6.36 16.31
C THR A 53 -2.35 -7.42 15.21
N MET A 54 -2.13 -7.01 13.95
CA MET A 54 -2.02 -7.94 12.82
C MET A 54 -0.78 -8.85 12.95
N LEU A 55 0.36 -8.30 13.36
CA LEU A 55 1.59 -9.06 13.60
C LEU A 55 1.39 -10.06 14.74
N ALA A 56 0.80 -9.66 15.86
CA ALA A 56 0.50 -10.56 16.96
C ALA A 56 -0.48 -11.68 16.55
N GLY A 57 -1.48 -11.37 15.72
CA GLY A 57 -2.40 -12.35 15.16
C GLY A 57 -1.68 -13.34 14.24
N LEU A 58 -0.76 -12.85 13.41
CA LEU A 58 0.09 -13.69 12.56
C LEU A 58 0.98 -14.61 13.39
N GLU A 59 1.60 -14.12 14.46
CA GLU A 59 2.42 -14.93 15.37
C GLU A 59 1.63 -16.03 16.07
N ALA A 60 0.39 -15.74 16.45
CA ALA A 60 -0.48 -16.73 17.07
C ALA A 60 -0.96 -17.80 16.08
N ALA A 61 -1.13 -17.44 14.80
CA ALA A 61 -1.65 -18.33 13.76
C ALA A 61 -0.55 -19.06 12.97
N ALA A 62 0.62 -18.47 12.81
CA ALA A 62 1.69 -18.97 11.97
C ALA A 62 2.70 -19.78 12.80
N ASP A 63 2.65 -21.11 12.66
CA ASP A 63 3.74 -21.97 13.14
C ASP A 63 4.92 -21.92 12.16
N CYS A 64 5.65 -20.80 12.13
CA CYS A 64 6.84 -20.64 11.27
C CYS A 64 7.91 -21.70 11.57
N ALA A 65 8.02 -22.13 12.84
CA ALA A 65 8.90 -23.22 13.23
C ALA A 65 8.41 -24.58 12.69
N GLY A 66 7.11 -24.84 12.67
CA GLY A 66 6.46 -25.99 12.05
C GLY A 66 6.64 -25.99 10.54
N ALA A 67 6.43 -24.85 9.88
CA ALA A 67 6.69 -24.70 8.44
C ALA A 67 8.14 -25.01 8.10
N ALA A 68 9.11 -24.45 8.84
CA ALA A 68 10.53 -24.77 8.67
C ALA A 68 10.84 -26.25 8.91
N ARG A 69 10.23 -26.87 9.93
CA ARG A 69 10.37 -28.32 10.19
C ARG A 69 9.78 -29.17 9.07
N SER A 70 8.61 -28.81 8.55
CA SER A 70 7.94 -29.53 7.46
C SER A 70 8.74 -29.53 6.16
N LEU A 71 9.61 -28.53 5.97
CA LEU A 71 10.49 -28.43 4.81
C LEU A 71 11.75 -29.29 4.93
N ARG A 72 12.03 -29.92 6.08
CA ARG A 72 13.18 -30.84 6.28
C ARG A 72 12.98 -32.20 5.61
N ASP A 73 12.51 -32.21 4.37
CA ASP A 73 12.52 -33.39 3.53
C ASP A 73 13.99 -33.73 3.16
N GLU A 74 14.38 -34.99 3.40
CA GLU A 74 15.74 -35.50 3.17
C GLU A 74 16.10 -35.50 1.67
N GLY A 75 15.11 -35.44 0.77
CA GLY A 75 15.33 -35.39 -0.67
C GLY A 75 15.62 -33.99 -1.24
N VAL A 76 15.48 -32.92 -0.45
CA VAL A 76 15.57 -31.52 -0.93
C VAL A 76 16.85 -30.86 -0.44
N SER A 77 17.56 -30.14 -1.31
CA SER A 77 18.79 -29.45 -0.92
C SER A 77 18.53 -28.35 0.13
N PRO A 78 19.49 -28.04 1.04
CA PRO A 78 19.35 -26.96 2.02
C PRO A 78 19.00 -25.60 1.39
N ALA A 79 19.59 -25.30 0.24
CA ALA A 79 19.32 -24.06 -0.49
C ALA A 79 17.88 -24.00 -1.01
N GLU A 80 17.34 -25.12 -1.50
CA GLU A 80 15.97 -25.20 -1.97
C GLU A 80 14.96 -25.12 -0.82
N ARG A 81 15.25 -25.75 0.33
CA ARG A 81 14.43 -25.58 1.54
C ARG A 81 14.36 -24.12 1.97
N LEU A 82 15.50 -23.43 1.99
CA LEU A 82 15.57 -22.01 2.31
C LEU A 82 14.78 -21.16 1.31
N ALA A 83 14.88 -21.47 0.01
CA ALA A 83 14.13 -20.75 -1.03
C ALA A 83 12.62 -20.95 -0.88
N ARG A 84 12.16 -22.17 -0.60
CA ARG A 84 10.74 -22.46 -0.31
C ARG A 84 10.26 -21.70 0.92
N PHE A 85 11.05 -21.69 1.99
CA PHE A 85 10.72 -20.93 3.20
C PHE A 85 10.65 -19.42 2.93
N ALA A 86 11.62 -18.86 2.20
CA ALA A 86 11.61 -17.45 1.81
C ALA A 86 10.38 -17.10 0.95
N GLY A 87 9.95 -17.99 0.05
CA GLY A 87 8.73 -17.82 -0.74
C GLY A 87 7.44 -17.80 0.10
N ILE A 88 7.38 -18.61 1.16
CA ILE A 88 6.26 -18.56 2.13
C ILE A 88 6.25 -17.19 2.83
N LEU A 89 7.42 -16.74 3.32
CA LEU A 89 7.53 -15.43 3.96
C LEU A 89 7.19 -14.29 3.00
N GLU A 90 7.60 -14.35 1.73
CA GLU A 90 7.23 -13.38 0.71
C GLU A 90 5.71 -13.30 0.53
N SER A 91 5.03 -14.47 0.45
CA SER A 91 3.57 -14.52 0.28
C SER A 91 2.84 -13.90 1.47
N LEU A 92 3.26 -14.24 2.69
CA LEU A 92 2.67 -13.68 3.92
C LEU A 92 2.93 -12.17 4.03
N ALA A 93 4.16 -11.74 3.75
CA ALA A 93 4.55 -10.34 3.78
C ALA A 93 3.77 -9.52 2.74
N SER A 94 3.62 -10.04 1.53
CA SER A 94 2.87 -9.37 0.46
C SER A 94 1.40 -9.19 0.82
N GLY A 95 0.77 -10.20 1.43
CA GLY A 95 -0.60 -10.11 1.94
C GLY A 95 -0.72 -9.02 3.01
N LEU A 96 0.15 -9.05 4.02
CA LEU A 96 0.12 -8.05 5.09
C LEU A 96 0.42 -6.63 4.60
N LEU A 97 1.31 -6.46 3.61
CA LEU A 97 1.57 -5.16 2.99
C LEU A 97 0.34 -4.61 2.25
N ALA A 98 -0.42 -5.47 1.57
CA ALA A 98 -1.67 -5.07 0.93
C ALA A 98 -2.73 -4.64 1.96
N GLU A 99 -2.89 -5.41 3.05
CA GLU A 99 -3.78 -5.04 4.16
C GLU A 99 -3.36 -3.71 4.81
N CYS A 100 -2.06 -3.48 5.03
CA CYS A 100 -1.53 -2.20 5.51
C CYS A 100 -1.83 -1.03 4.55
N ASP A 101 -1.74 -1.24 3.24
CA ASP A 101 -2.05 -0.21 2.25
C ASP A 101 -3.55 0.14 2.27
N GLU A 102 -4.43 -0.85 2.44
CA GLU A 102 -5.88 -0.61 2.60
C GLU A 102 -6.20 0.15 3.90
N LEU A 103 -5.60 -0.25 5.02
CA LEU A 103 -5.74 0.44 6.32
C LEU A 103 -5.24 1.88 6.24
N TYR A 104 -4.09 2.10 5.60
CA TYR A 104 -3.53 3.42 5.37
C TYR A 104 -4.49 4.33 4.59
N LEU A 105 -5.04 3.84 3.47
CA LEU A 105 -5.99 4.61 2.66
C LEU A 105 -7.29 4.87 3.42
N ALA A 106 -7.80 3.90 4.18
CA ALA A 106 -8.98 4.07 5.01
C ALA A 106 -8.77 5.14 6.10
N ALA A 107 -7.64 5.08 6.81
CA ALA A 107 -7.31 6.04 7.85
C ALA A 107 -7.04 7.46 7.30
N CYS A 108 -6.42 7.58 6.12
CA CYS A 108 -6.30 8.84 5.40
C CYS A 108 -7.67 9.46 5.08
N ARG A 109 -8.63 8.64 4.58
CA ARG A 109 -10.00 9.10 4.31
C ARG A 109 -10.71 9.56 5.58
N GLU A 110 -10.61 8.80 6.66
CA GLU A 110 -11.25 9.13 7.94
C GLU A 110 -10.71 10.45 8.53
N GLN A 111 -9.38 10.63 8.47
CA GLN A 111 -8.70 11.81 8.99
C GLN A 111 -8.59 12.95 7.97
N ARG A 112 -9.16 12.78 6.77
CA ARG A 112 -9.15 13.73 5.65
C ARG A 112 -7.75 14.19 5.23
N PHE A 113 -6.75 13.31 5.29
CA PHE A 113 -5.42 13.55 4.72
C PHE A 113 -5.39 13.15 3.25
N ALA A 114 -4.67 13.90 2.42
CA ALA A 114 -4.31 13.39 1.10
C ALA A 114 -3.21 12.33 1.29
N PRO A 115 -3.29 11.15 0.63
CA PRO A 115 -2.29 10.08 0.80
C PRO A 115 -0.85 10.49 0.46
N THR A 116 -0.65 11.53 -0.34
CA THR A 116 0.69 12.05 -0.66
C THR A 116 1.26 12.95 0.44
N GLU A 117 0.43 13.53 1.32
CA GLU A 117 0.88 14.41 2.42
C GLU A 117 1.49 13.63 3.59
N VAL A 118 1.20 12.33 3.67
CA VAL A 118 1.56 11.44 4.79
C VAL A 118 2.15 10.12 4.29
N GLU A 119 2.72 10.12 3.09
CA GLU A 119 3.32 8.94 2.45
C GLU A 119 4.46 8.34 3.28
N ASP A 120 5.17 9.15 4.06
CA ASP A 120 6.21 8.68 4.97
C ASP A 120 5.66 7.74 6.06
N ILE A 121 4.40 7.90 6.47
CA ILE A 121 3.75 6.98 7.40
C ILE A 121 3.55 5.62 6.74
N ARG A 122 3.10 5.61 5.48
CA ARG A 122 2.99 4.38 4.69
C ARG A 122 4.35 3.71 4.51
N ALA A 123 5.38 4.48 4.17
CA ALA A 123 6.74 3.96 4.04
C ALA A 123 7.23 3.31 5.36
N SER A 124 7.00 3.97 6.50
CA SER A 124 7.37 3.44 7.82
C SER A 124 6.65 2.12 8.16
N LEU A 125 5.36 2.01 7.86
CA LEU A 125 4.60 0.75 8.04
C LEU A 125 5.18 -0.37 7.19
N ARG A 126 5.48 -0.09 5.92
CA ARG A 126 6.07 -1.06 4.99
C ARG A 126 7.44 -1.53 5.47
N GLU A 127 8.31 -0.61 5.88
CA GLU A 127 9.63 -0.94 6.46
C GLU A 127 9.51 -1.86 7.66
N ARG A 128 8.53 -1.61 8.54
CA ARG A 128 8.31 -2.41 9.74
C ARG A 128 7.84 -3.83 9.41
N VAL A 129 6.92 -3.98 8.46
CA VAL A 129 6.48 -5.30 7.95
C VAL A 129 7.66 -6.05 7.32
N ILE A 130 8.39 -5.41 6.40
CA ILE A 130 9.55 -6.03 5.72
C ILE A 130 10.61 -6.44 6.74
N GLY A 131 10.91 -5.57 7.70
CA GLY A 131 11.86 -5.83 8.77
C GLY A 131 11.46 -7.05 9.60
N TYR A 132 10.18 -7.17 9.94
CA TYR A 132 9.64 -8.32 10.67
C TYR A 132 9.88 -9.65 9.93
N PHE A 133 9.50 -9.75 8.65
CA PHE A 133 9.69 -10.98 7.88
C PHE A 133 11.17 -11.30 7.62
N CYS A 134 12.01 -10.28 7.47
CA CYS A 134 13.46 -10.46 7.41
C CYS A 134 14.04 -11.02 8.73
N MET A 135 13.50 -10.61 9.89
CA MET A 135 13.87 -11.21 11.18
C MET A 135 13.43 -12.68 11.26
N LEU A 136 12.21 -13.02 10.82
CA LEU A 136 11.74 -14.41 10.77
C LEU A 136 12.62 -15.29 9.87
N LEU A 137 13.02 -14.78 8.71
CA LEU A 137 13.94 -15.49 7.81
C LEU A 137 15.27 -15.79 8.51
N LYS A 138 15.84 -14.83 9.24
CA LYS A 138 17.09 -15.03 9.97
C LYS A 138 16.94 -16.00 11.14
N ALA A 139 15.87 -15.88 11.90
CA ALA A 139 15.62 -16.69 13.09
C ALA A 139 15.38 -18.17 12.75
N HIS A 140 14.69 -18.46 11.65
CA HIS A 140 14.29 -19.82 11.31
C HIS A 140 15.04 -20.41 10.10
N GLY A 141 15.55 -19.57 9.20
CA GLY A 141 16.28 -20.01 8.00
C GLY A 141 17.57 -20.75 8.32
N GLY A 142 18.26 -20.39 9.42
CA GLY A 142 19.45 -21.11 9.88
C GLY A 142 19.19 -22.59 10.16
N ASN A 143 18.00 -22.93 10.68
CA ASN A 143 17.61 -24.30 10.98
C ASN A 143 17.44 -25.16 9.71
N LEU A 144 17.29 -24.55 8.53
CA LEU A 144 17.17 -25.26 7.25
C LEU A 144 18.53 -25.57 6.61
N LEU A 145 19.58 -24.92 7.13
CA LEU A 145 20.95 -24.95 6.66
C LEU A 145 21.86 -25.79 7.57
N GLU A 146 21.28 -26.56 8.50
CA GLU A 146 22.01 -27.51 9.34
C GLU A 146 22.86 -28.46 8.48
N GLY A 147 24.11 -28.69 8.91
CA GLY A 147 25.08 -29.52 8.18
C GLY A 147 25.93 -28.77 7.15
N LEU A 148 25.70 -27.47 6.93
CA LEU A 148 26.58 -26.61 6.13
C LEU A 148 27.64 -25.92 6.99
N GLU A 149 28.76 -25.60 6.36
CA GLU A 149 29.78 -24.73 6.95
C GLU A 149 29.18 -23.34 7.26
N PRO A 150 29.53 -22.70 8.40
CA PRO A 150 28.94 -21.43 8.82
C PRO A 150 29.03 -20.32 7.76
N ALA A 151 30.16 -20.24 7.05
CA ALA A 151 30.35 -19.26 5.99
C ALA A 151 29.44 -19.51 4.77
N GLN A 152 29.16 -20.77 4.46
CA GLN A 152 28.25 -21.13 3.37
C GLN A 152 26.79 -20.88 3.76
N ALA A 153 26.41 -21.25 4.98
CA ALA A 153 25.08 -20.97 5.52
C ALA A 153 24.79 -19.46 5.55
N ALA A 154 25.75 -18.65 6.02
CA ALA A 154 25.61 -17.20 6.05
C ALA A 154 25.40 -16.58 4.65
N ARG A 155 26.14 -17.07 3.63
CA ARG A 155 25.98 -16.60 2.24
C ARG A 155 24.60 -16.94 1.67
N LEU A 156 24.10 -18.15 1.92
CA LEU A 156 22.77 -18.57 1.46
C LEU A 156 21.67 -17.75 2.13
N LEU A 157 21.79 -17.52 3.45
CA LEU A 157 20.84 -16.72 4.20
C LEU A 157 20.84 -15.26 3.72
N ALA A 158 22.01 -14.66 3.50
CA ALA A 158 22.14 -13.31 2.96
C ALA A 158 21.47 -13.19 1.58
N ARG A 159 21.72 -14.15 0.68
CA ARG A 159 21.10 -14.18 -0.64
C ARG A 159 19.58 -14.30 -0.57
N ALA A 160 19.06 -15.17 0.29
CA ALA A 160 17.62 -15.32 0.49
C ALA A 160 16.98 -14.03 1.03
N GLN A 161 17.68 -13.33 1.94
CA GLN A 161 17.23 -12.05 2.46
C GLN A 161 17.22 -10.96 1.38
N GLU A 162 18.27 -10.87 0.55
CA GLU A 162 18.32 -9.94 -0.59
C GLU A 162 17.17 -10.17 -1.58
N GLN A 163 16.88 -11.44 -1.87
CA GLN A 163 15.76 -11.82 -2.73
C GLN A 163 14.41 -11.42 -2.14
N LEU A 164 14.21 -11.66 -0.83
CA LEU A 164 13.00 -11.25 -0.13
C LEU A 164 12.82 -9.72 -0.15
N LEU A 165 13.89 -8.97 0.11
CA LEU A 165 13.88 -7.51 0.05
C LEU A 165 13.56 -7.00 -1.37
N ALA A 166 14.17 -7.59 -2.39
CA ALA A 166 13.90 -7.21 -3.77
C ALA A 166 12.44 -7.49 -4.16
N ALA A 167 11.88 -8.64 -3.75
CA ALA A 167 10.50 -9.02 -4.03
C ALA A 167 9.48 -8.10 -3.36
N LEU A 168 9.74 -7.66 -2.13
CA LEU A 168 8.85 -6.80 -1.35
C LEU A 168 9.03 -5.30 -1.64
N GLY A 169 10.25 -4.89 -2.00
CA GLY A 169 10.60 -3.50 -2.33
C GLY A 169 10.27 -3.09 -3.77
N GLY A 170 10.30 -4.05 -4.72
CA GLY A 170 10.10 -3.79 -6.15
C GLY A 170 8.64 -3.55 -6.58
N ARG A 171 7.65 -3.79 -5.71
CA ARG A 171 6.21 -3.66 -6.04
C ARG A 171 5.59 -2.30 -5.67
N SER A 172 6.39 -1.23 -5.62
CA SER A 172 5.90 0.12 -5.29
C SER A 172 5.58 0.99 -6.52
N SER A 173 5.50 0.41 -7.73
CA SER A 173 5.23 1.15 -8.97
C SER A 173 4.04 0.55 -9.70
N SER A 174 2.83 1.05 -9.45
CA SER A 174 1.66 0.86 -10.31
C SER A 174 0.81 2.13 -10.27
#